data_AF-A0A353LQ89-F1
#
_entry.id   AF-A0A353LQ89-F1
#
_cell.length_a   1.000
_cell.length_b   1.000
_cell.length_c   1.000
_cell.angle_alpha   90.00
_cell.angle_beta   90.00
_cell.angle_gamma   90.00
#
_symmetry.space_group_name_H-M   'P 1'
#
loop_
_entity.id
_entity.type
_entity.pdbx_description
1 polymer ?
#
loop_
_entity_poly.entity_id
_entity_poly.type
_entity_poly.pdbx_seq_one_letter_code
_entity_poly.pdbx_strand_id
1 'polypeptide(L)'
;MRDWQLKIKARKQFQHFAESVFMAPRQAALFATFFVDFLTLFGIFFVGAYLSDGVFAFNLIILDMYLLAAFSAAVCVWVFLATGMYRPMLRYNDAVVIFPILGSTICAGLLVSLVVTLWCGEPAINIFIGIGWFFAVGGLHGWRLVAVALLNKAGRSKDEVARHVIIYGAGRAGAAIGEALTQGTNTKVYCYADDNRNLHGRTLNGAKIVSPIRIDELVNKGKVDLVVLALPATSTLRRAAIINQLAELPVRVETAPTLEEMLVGGQALTDIRGVSAEELLSRDPVTPDLQLVTDELRSKTVLVTGGGGSIGSAICRAVIAHQPAKLIIFEQSEFALYSIERELREWLMASSQPVQLVPLLGSTLDKGVVERIFDEHVVDIVYHAAAYKHVPLVEMNPVVGAANNILGTYHVASAAHSRKVGKFVLISTDKAVRPTNVMGASKRVGERLVQAFGHESPDTGFVLVRFGNVLDSAGSAVPLFREQIARGGPVTITDPDVERYFMTIPEAAELVIQAGAMGAGGGEIFHLDMGEPVKVADLARKLIHL
;
A
#
# COMPACT_ATOMS: atom_id res chain seq x y z
N MET A 1 41.67 -28.95 -1.83
CA MET A 1 41.68 -27.61 -2.49
C MET A 1 41.54 -27.66 -4.01
N ARG A 2 42.32 -28.47 -4.76
CA ARG A 2 42.19 -28.57 -6.24
C ARG A 2 40.80 -29.00 -6.72
N ASP A 3 40.19 -29.96 -6.02
CA ASP A 3 38.86 -30.49 -6.36
C ASP A 3 37.72 -29.47 -6.16
N TRP A 4 37.89 -28.56 -5.21
CA TRP A 4 36.95 -27.47 -4.94
C TRP A 4 37.06 -26.34 -5.97
N GLN A 5 38.29 -25.99 -6.38
CA GLN A 5 38.52 -25.04 -7.47
C GLN A 5 38.04 -25.55 -8.83
N LEU A 6 38.17 -26.85 -9.10
CA LEU A 6 37.62 -27.50 -10.30
C LEU A 6 36.09 -27.42 -10.34
N LYS A 7 35.41 -27.69 -9.22
CA LYS A 7 33.94 -27.55 -9.13
C LYS A 7 33.46 -26.12 -9.33
N ILE A 8 34.19 -25.13 -8.81
CA ILE A 8 33.85 -23.71 -9.00
C ILE A 8 34.09 -23.27 -10.45
N LYS A 9 35.20 -23.70 -11.06
CA LYS A 9 35.52 -23.36 -12.45
C LYS A 9 34.51 -23.99 -13.42
N ALA A 10 34.14 -25.25 -13.21
CA ALA A 10 33.11 -25.93 -13.97
C ALA A 10 31.73 -25.26 -13.80
N ARG A 11 31.39 -24.83 -12.58
CA ARG A 11 30.13 -24.14 -12.29
C ARG A 11 30.06 -22.75 -12.93
N LYS A 12 31.15 -21.97 -12.91
CA LYS A 12 31.25 -20.68 -13.60
C LYS A 12 31.20 -20.82 -15.12
N GLN A 13 31.87 -21.84 -15.68
CA GLN A 13 31.81 -22.12 -17.11
C GLN A 13 30.40 -22.54 -17.54
N PHE A 14 29.71 -23.35 -16.73
CA PHE A 14 28.32 -23.72 -16.99
C PHE A 14 27.36 -22.53 -16.89
N GLN A 15 27.54 -21.64 -15.91
CA GLN A 15 26.77 -20.40 -15.80
C GLN A 15 26.99 -19.48 -17.00
N HIS A 16 28.24 -19.30 -17.43
CA HIS A 16 28.56 -18.45 -18.58
C HIS A 16 28.02 -19.04 -19.90
N PHE A 17 28.02 -20.37 -20.04
CA PHE A 17 27.38 -21.06 -21.16
C PHE A 17 25.85 -20.93 -21.12
N ALA A 18 25.23 -21.06 -19.93
CA ALA A 18 23.79 -20.86 -19.80
C ALA A 18 23.41 -19.42 -20.14
N GLU A 19 24.13 -18.43 -19.62
CA GLU A 19 23.92 -17.01 -19.90
C GLU A 19 24.08 -16.67 -21.39
N SER A 20 25.08 -17.22 -22.06
CA SER A 20 25.28 -16.99 -23.51
C SER A 20 24.17 -17.60 -24.36
N VAL A 21 23.61 -18.75 -23.95
CA VAL A 21 22.42 -19.36 -24.59
C VAL A 21 21.17 -18.50 -24.35
N PHE A 22 21.02 -17.89 -23.18
CA PHE A 22 19.90 -16.97 -22.88
C PHE A 22 20.03 -15.60 -23.58
N MET A 23 21.25 -15.16 -23.87
CA MET A 23 21.55 -13.88 -24.54
C MET A 23 21.57 -13.98 -26.07
N ALA A 24 21.41 -15.18 -26.64
CA ALA A 24 21.33 -15.36 -28.08
C ALA A 24 20.11 -14.62 -28.66
N PRO A 25 20.20 -14.04 -29.86
CA PRO A 25 19.06 -13.42 -30.53
C PRO A 25 17.88 -14.39 -30.56
N ARG A 26 16.70 -13.94 -30.14
CA ARG A 26 15.49 -14.78 -29.99
C ARG A 26 15.25 -15.69 -31.20
N GLN A 27 15.47 -15.18 -32.40
CA GLN A 27 15.31 -15.93 -33.65
C GLN A 27 16.35 -17.06 -33.82
N ALA A 28 17.59 -16.86 -33.38
CA ALA A 28 18.65 -17.88 -33.45
C ALA A 28 18.41 -19.01 -32.43
N ALA A 29 17.97 -18.68 -31.22
CA ALA A 29 17.61 -19.68 -30.21
C ALA A 29 16.40 -20.51 -30.65
N LEU A 30 15.38 -19.86 -31.22
CA LEU A 30 14.22 -20.52 -31.83
C LEU A 30 14.64 -21.47 -32.95
N PHE A 31 15.46 -20.99 -33.90
CA PHE A 31 15.95 -21.80 -35.01
C PHE A 31 16.75 -23.03 -34.55
N ALA A 32 17.68 -22.84 -33.61
CA ALA A 32 18.44 -23.94 -33.04
C ALA A 32 17.53 -24.98 -32.36
N THR A 33 16.50 -24.51 -31.65
CA THR A 33 15.52 -25.38 -30.97
C THR A 33 14.68 -26.16 -31.99
N PHE A 34 14.17 -25.52 -33.04
CA PHE A 34 13.45 -26.20 -34.12
C PHE A 34 14.31 -27.28 -34.78
N PHE A 35 15.57 -26.95 -35.05
CA PHE A 35 16.48 -27.85 -35.74
C PHE A 35 16.81 -29.08 -34.90
N VAL A 36 17.10 -28.90 -33.61
CA VAL A 36 17.34 -30.02 -32.68
C VAL A 36 16.10 -30.90 -32.53
N ASP A 37 14.92 -30.30 -32.40
CA ASP A 37 13.66 -31.05 -32.27
C ASP A 37 13.37 -31.85 -33.54
N PHE A 38 13.53 -31.24 -34.72
CA PHE A 38 13.37 -31.91 -36.00
C PHE A 38 14.32 -33.11 -36.15
N LEU A 39 15.61 -32.92 -35.89
CA LEU A 39 16.61 -34.00 -35.99
C LEU A 39 16.34 -35.13 -34.99
N THR A 40 15.92 -34.79 -33.77
CA THR A 40 15.62 -35.77 -32.73
C THR A 40 14.42 -36.61 -33.11
N LEU A 41 13.33 -35.97 -33.56
CA LEU A 41 12.12 -36.64 -34.01
C LEU A 41 12.37 -37.50 -35.26
N PHE A 42 13.18 -36.97 -36.19
CA PHE A 42 13.61 -37.70 -37.38
C PHE A 42 14.41 -38.96 -37.01
N GLY A 43 15.37 -38.88 -36.09
CA GLY A 43 16.15 -40.04 -35.64
C GLY A 43 15.30 -41.07 -34.90
N ILE A 44 14.34 -40.62 -34.09
CA ILE A 44 13.45 -41.50 -33.32
C ILE A 44 12.51 -42.31 -34.21
N PHE A 45 12.11 -41.76 -35.37
CA PHE A 45 11.39 -42.52 -36.37
C PHE A 45 12.13 -43.79 -36.78
N PHE A 46 13.45 -43.70 -37.04
CA PHE A 46 14.26 -44.86 -37.40
C PHE A 46 14.48 -45.83 -36.24
N VAL A 47 14.57 -45.34 -35.01
CA VAL A 47 14.61 -46.20 -33.82
C VAL A 47 13.29 -46.96 -33.64
N GLY A 48 12.15 -46.30 -33.83
CA GLY A 48 10.83 -46.94 -33.79
C GLY A 48 10.66 -47.97 -34.91
N ALA A 49 11.10 -47.65 -36.13
CA ALA A 49 11.13 -48.57 -37.25
C ALA A 49 12.03 -49.78 -36.97
N TYR A 50 13.23 -49.57 -36.44
CA TYR A 50 14.15 -50.65 -36.06
C TYR A 50 13.61 -51.53 -34.92
N LEU A 51 12.93 -50.95 -33.92
CA LEU A 51 12.31 -51.73 -32.85
C LEU A 51 11.08 -52.52 -33.32
N SER A 52 10.49 -52.13 -34.46
CA SER A 52 9.39 -52.86 -35.11
C SER A 52 9.87 -54.01 -36.00
N ASP A 53 11.18 -54.23 -36.17
CA ASP A 53 11.81 -55.29 -37.00
C ASP A 53 11.52 -56.74 -36.56
N GLY A 54 10.56 -56.96 -35.66
CA GLY A 54 9.90 -58.26 -35.55
C GLY A 54 8.95 -58.58 -36.72
N VAL A 55 8.59 -57.59 -37.56
CA VAL A 55 7.45 -57.71 -38.51
C VAL A 55 7.76 -57.47 -39.99
N PHE A 56 8.82 -56.78 -40.45
CA PHE A 56 9.03 -56.66 -41.91
C PHE A 56 10.47 -56.46 -42.41
N ALA A 57 10.82 -57.26 -43.42
CA ALA A 57 11.96 -57.06 -44.30
C ALA A 57 11.68 -55.94 -45.31
N PHE A 58 12.50 -54.88 -45.28
CA PHE A 58 12.69 -53.82 -46.28
C PHE A 58 12.01 -54.03 -47.66
N ASN A 59 10.73 -53.64 -47.80
CA ASN A 59 10.05 -53.51 -49.10
C ASN A 59 9.60 -52.07 -49.43
N LEU A 60 9.93 -51.09 -48.57
CA LEU A 60 9.86 -49.67 -48.93
C LEU A 60 11.19 -49.27 -49.60
N ILE A 61 11.11 -48.52 -50.70
CA ILE A 61 12.30 -47.91 -51.29
C ILE A 61 12.90 -47.00 -50.21
N ILE A 62 14.22 -47.09 -49.98
CA ILE A 62 14.95 -46.34 -48.95
C ILE A 62 14.54 -44.85 -48.92
N LEU A 63 14.26 -44.27 -50.09
CA LEU A 63 13.80 -42.89 -50.25
C LEU A 63 12.44 -42.60 -49.58
N ASP A 64 11.47 -43.50 -49.68
CA ASP A 64 10.12 -43.31 -49.12
C ASP A 64 10.14 -43.28 -47.59
N MET A 65 11.03 -44.06 -46.98
CA MET A 65 11.22 -44.08 -45.52
C MET A 65 11.80 -42.76 -45.00
N TYR A 66 12.79 -42.20 -45.71
CA TYR A 66 13.34 -40.88 -45.37
C TYR A 66 12.33 -39.74 -45.57
N LEU A 67 11.52 -39.81 -46.64
CA LEU A 67 10.46 -38.82 -46.89
C LEU A 67 9.37 -38.89 -45.81
N LEU A 68 8.95 -40.08 -45.40
CA LEU A 68 7.95 -40.28 -44.35
C LEU A 68 8.47 -39.80 -42.97
N ALA A 69 9.74 -40.07 -42.65
CA ALA A 69 10.38 -39.59 -41.43
C ALA A 69 10.46 -38.06 -41.40
N ALA A 70 10.88 -37.44 -42.51
CA ALA A 70 10.98 -35.99 -42.63
C ALA A 70 9.60 -35.31 -42.55
N PHE A 71 8.60 -35.87 -43.21
CA PHE A 71 7.23 -35.36 -43.18
C PHE A 71 6.62 -35.46 -41.78
N SER A 72 6.80 -36.60 -41.09
CA SER A 72 6.33 -36.78 -39.71
C SER A 72 6.99 -35.82 -38.73
N ALA A 73 8.30 -35.58 -38.86
CA ALA A 73 9.01 -34.60 -38.04
C ALA A 73 8.54 -33.16 -38.31
N ALA A 74 8.31 -32.80 -39.57
CA ALA A 74 7.81 -31.48 -39.95
C ALA A 74 6.39 -31.23 -39.39
N VAL A 75 5.51 -32.23 -39.47
CA VAL A 75 4.15 -32.18 -38.93
C VAL A 75 4.16 -31.96 -37.40
N CYS A 76 5.02 -32.65 -36.66
CA CYS A 76 5.15 -32.46 -35.22
C CYS A 76 5.69 -31.08 -34.84
N VAL A 77 6.72 -30.59 -35.54
CA VAL A 77 7.23 -29.23 -35.36
C VAL A 77 6.14 -28.20 -35.65
N TRP A 78 5.30 -28.43 -36.67
CA TRP A 78 4.16 -27.58 -36.97
C TRP A 78 3.11 -27.59 -35.86
N VAL A 79 2.78 -28.75 -35.28
CA VAL A 79 1.87 -28.85 -34.12
C VAL A 79 2.42 -28.05 -32.92
N PHE A 80 3.72 -28.14 -32.64
CA PHE A 80 4.37 -27.38 -31.57
C PHE A 80 4.37 -25.86 -31.85
N LEU A 81 4.52 -25.45 -33.10
CA LEU A 81 4.36 -24.05 -33.51
C LEU A 81 2.93 -23.56 -33.30
N ALA A 82 1.94 -24.32 -33.77
CA ALA A 82 0.52 -23.97 -33.68
C ALA A 82 0.01 -23.90 -32.23
N THR A 83 0.51 -24.80 -31.38
CA THR A 83 0.18 -24.83 -29.93
C THR A 83 0.99 -23.82 -29.10
N GLY A 84 1.89 -23.05 -29.74
CA GLY A 84 2.63 -21.98 -29.09
C GLY A 84 3.77 -22.45 -28.19
N MET A 85 4.22 -23.70 -28.34
CA MET A 85 5.24 -24.34 -27.48
C MET A 85 6.63 -23.70 -27.58
N TYR A 86 6.91 -23.03 -28.71
CA TYR A 86 8.14 -22.29 -28.93
C TYR A 86 8.06 -20.82 -28.53
N ARG A 87 6.91 -20.36 -28.00
CA ARG A 87 6.84 -19.03 -27.38
C ARG A 87 7.70 -19.07 -26.10
N PRO A 88 8.60 -18.10 -25.86
CA PRO A 88 9.47 -18.15 -24.71
C PRO A 88 8.67 -18.11 -23.40
N MET A 89 8.48 -19.26 -22.76
CA MET A 89 7.89 -19.41 -21.41
C MET A 89 8.99 -19.70 -20.38
N LEU A 90 10.12 -19.01 -20.48
CA LEU A 90 11.31 -19.31 -19.67
C LEU A 90 11.33 -18.59 -18.30
N ARG A 91 10.21 -18.01 -17.83
CA ARG A 91 10.21 -17.27 -16.55
C ARG A 91 9.10 -17.58 -15.55
N TYR A 92 8.02 -18.25 -15.94
CA TYR A 92 6.88 -18.46 -15.03
C TYR A 92 6.53 -19.93 -14.92
N ASN A 93 6.57 -20.42 -13.69
CA ASN A 93 6.30 -21.80 -13.31
C ASN A 93 4.80 -22.00 -13.12
N ASP A 94 4.00 -21.64 -14.13
CA ASP A 94 2.54 -21.76 -14.05
C ASP A 94 2.13 -23.19 -14.37
N ALA A 95 1.39 -23.82 -13.44
CA ALA A 95 0.80 -25.14 -13.65
C ALA A 95 -0.08 -25.22 -14.91
N VAL A 96 -0.50 -24.07 -15.43
CA VAL A 96 -1.24 -23.91 -16.70
C VAL A 96 -0.46 -24.43 -17.90
N VAL A 97 0.88 -24.45 -17.85
CA VAL A 97 1.75 -24.90 -18.96
C VAL A 97 1.72 -26.42 -19.16
N ILE A 98 1.30 -27.19 -18.16
CA ILE A 98 1.23 -28.66 -18.24
C ILE A 98 0.19 -29.11 -19.28
N PHE A 99 -0.94 -28.41 -19.38
CA PHE A 99 -2.04 -28.81 -20.27
C PHE A 99 -1.73 -28.63 -21.76
N PRO A 100 -1.14 -27.50 -22.23
CA PRO A 100 -0.68 -27.37 -23.61
C PRO A 100 0.42 -28.37 -23.99
N ILE A 101 1.35 -28.67 -23.08
CA ILE A 101 2.41 -29.67 -23.32
C ILE A 101 1.79 -31.06 -23.50
N LEU A 102 0.89 -31.47 -22.60
CA LEU A 102 0.24 -32.77 -22.68
C LEU A 102 -0.64 -32.88 -23.94
N GLY A 103 -1.44 -31.85 -24.22
CA GLY A 103 -2.32 -31.79 -25.39
C GLY A 103 -1.55 -31.83 -26.71
N SER A 104 -0.51 -31.01 -26.86
CA SER A 104 0.34 -30.98 -28.07
C SER A 104 1.07 -32.30 -28.30
N THR A 105 1.53 -32.96 -27.23
CA THR A 105 2.19 -34.27 -27.29
C THR A 105 1.24 -35.37 -27.77
N ILE A 106 0.03 -35.41 -27.23
CA ILE A 106 -1.02 -36.36 -27.64
C ILE A 106 -1.43 -36.09 -29.10
N CYS A 107 -1.71 -34.84 -29.46
CA CYS A 107 -2.09 -34.47 -30.82
C CYS A 107 -1.00 -34.82 -31.84
N ALA A 108 0.26 -34.50 -31.55
CA ALA A 108 1.40 -34.81 -32.39
C ALA A 108 1.56 -36.33 -32.59
N GLY A 109 1.49 -37.11 -31.50
CA GLY A 109 1.58 -38.57 -31.55
C GLY A 109 0.45 -39.21 -32.36
N LEU A 110 -0.80 -38.78 -32.14
CA LEU A 110 -1.97 -39.27 -32.90
C LEU A 110 -1.91 -38.88 -34.37
N LEU A 111 -1.42 -37.68 -34.69
CA LEU A 111 -1.34 -37.20 -36.07
C LEU A 111 -0.26 -37.96 -36.86
N VAL A 112 0.91 -38.19 -36.27
CA VAL A 112 1.97 -39.03 -36.88
C VAL A 112 1.48 -40.46 -37.03
N SER A 113 0.79 -40.99 -36.03
CA SER A 113 0.17 -42.31 -36.07
C SER A 113 -0.82 -42.45 -37.24
N LEU A 114 -1.67 -41.46 -37.45
CA LEU A 114 -2.58 -41.39 -38.60
C LEU A 114 -1.82 -41.35 -39.93
N VAL A 115 -0.82 -40.47 -40.05
CA VAL A 115 -0.01 -40.31 -41.26
C VAL A 115 0.69 -41.61 -41.64
N VAL A 116 1.32 -42.29 -40.68
CA VAL A 116 1.99 -43.57 -40.90
C VAL A 116 1.00 -44.66 -41.32
N THR A 117 -0.19 -44.68 -40.72
CA THR A 117 -1.24 -45.66 -41.08
C THR A 117 -1.73 -45.47 -42.52
N LEU A 118 -2.01 -44.23 -42.91
CA LEU A 118 -2.47 -43.91 -44.26
C LEU A 118 -1.40 -44.20 -45.31
N TRP A 119 -0.12 -44.08 -44.94
CA TRP A 119 1.00 -44.30 -45.86
C TRP A 119 1.43 -45.76 -45.99
N CYS A 120 1.42 -46.52 -44.90
CA CYS A 120 1.91 -47.90 -44.86
C CYS A 120 0.81 -48.96 -44.91
N GLY A 121 -0.46 -48.61 -44.66
CA GLY A 121 -1.60 -49.53 -44.73
C GLY A 121 -1.68 -50.60 -43.63
N GLU A 122 -0.68 -50.67 -42.74
CA GLU A 122 -0.54 -51.72 -41.72
C GLU A 122 -0.69 -51.16 -40.29
N PRO A 123 -1.69 -51.61 -39.50
CA PRO A 123 -1.98 -51.05 -38.19
C PRO A 123 -0.97 -51.44 -37.08
N ALA A 124 -0.17 -52.50 -37.27
CA ALA A 124 0.79 -52.95 -36.27
C ALA A 124 2.03 -52.03 -36.15
N ILE A 125 2.48 -51.49 -37.28
CA ILE A 125 3.61 -50.54 -37.37
C ILE A 125 3.26 -49.22 -36.66
N ASN A 126 1.99 -48.85 -36.74
CA ASN A 126 1.45 -47.62 -36.19
C ASN A 126 1.57 -47.53 -34.65
N ILE A 127 1.42 -48.65 -33.94
CA ILE A 127 1.44 -48.66 -32.47
C ILE A 127 2.86 -48.41 -31.93
N PHE A 128 3.88 -49.06 -32.50
CA PHE A 128 5.26 -48.90 -32.04
C PHE A 128 5.84 -47.51 -32.36
N ILE A 129 5.54 -47.00 -33.55
CA ILE A 129 5.95 -45.64 -33.94
C ILE A 129 5.18 -44.61 -33.10
N GLY A 130 3.86 -44.75 -32.94
CA GLY A 130 3.06 -43.84 -32.10
C GLY A 130 3.51 -43.80 -30.63
N ILE A 131 3.79 -44.96 -30.02
CA ILE A 131 4.27 -45.05 -28.63
C ILE A 131 5.70 -44.50 -28.51
N GLY A 132 6.60 -44.85 -29.43
CA GLY A 132 7.97 -44.32 -29.43
C GLY A 132 8.00 -42.80 -29.57
N TRP A 133 7.13 -42.24 -30.40
CA TRP A 133 6.95 -40.80 -30.57
C TRP A 133 6.36 -40.13 -29.33
N PHE A 134 5.40 -40.76 -28.65
CA PHE A 134 4.87 -40.24 -27.39
C PHE A 134 5.96 -40.12 -26.31
N PHE A 135 6.80 -41.15 -26.15
CA PHE A 135 7.91 -41.12 -25.18
C PHE A 135 9.01 -40.13 -25.58
N ALA A 136 9.31 -40.01 -26.85
CA ALA A 136 10.28 -39.05 -27.39
C ALA A 136 9.88 -37.60 -27.11
N VAL A 137 8.64 -37.26 -27.45
CA VAL A 137 8.08 -35.94 -27.24
C VAL A 137 7.97 -35.66 -25.74
N GLY A 138 7.46 -36.62 -24.95
CA GLY A 138 7.40 -36.49 -23.49
C GLY A 138 8.77 -36.31 -22.84
N GLY A 139 9.80 -37.03 -23.30
CA GLY A 139 11.18 -36.94 -22.80
C GLY A 139 11.84 -35.60 -23.13
N LEU A 140 11.69 -35.12 -24.37
CA LEU A 140 12.21 -33.83 -24.80
C LEU A 140 11.63 -32.67 -23.97
N HIS A 141 10.32 -32.73 -23.68
CA HIS A 141 9.64 -31.72 -22.88
C HIS A 141 9.89 -31.87 -21.38
N GLY A 142 9.97 -33.10 -20.87
CA GLY A 142 10.35 -33.40 -19.49
C GLY A 142 11.74 -32.88 -19.16
N TRP A 143 12.70 -33.05 -20.06
CA TRP A 143 14.06 -32.51 -19.91
C TRP A 143 14.06 -30.98 -19.87
N ARG A 144 13.26 -30.29 -20.70
CA ARG A 144 13.14 -28.82 -20.66
C ARG A 144 12.61 -28.32 -19.33
N LEU A 145 11.57 -28.95 -18.78
CA LEU A 145 11.02 -28.60 -17.47
C LEU A 145 12.05 -28.80 -16.35
N VAL A 146 12.80 -29.91 -16.40
CA VAL A 146 13.89 -30.18 -15.45
C VAL A 146 15.01 -29.16 -15.60
N ALA A 147 15.43 -28.84 -16.83
CA ALA A 147 16.46 -27.83 -17.10
C ALA A 147 16.05 -26.45 -16.59
N VAL A 148 14.81 -26.02 -16.82
CA VAL A 148 14.27 -24.75 -16.30
C VAL A 148 14.21 -24.74 -14.77
N ALA A 149 13.74 -25.83 -14.15
CA ALA A 149 13.71 -25.95 -12.70
C ALA A 149 15.13 -25.92 -12.08
N LEU A 150 16.11 -26.57 -12.73
CA LEU A 150 17.51 -26.57 -12.30
C LEU A 150 18.18 -25.20 -12.51
N LEU A 151 17.90 -24.51 -13.62
CA LEU A 151 18.44 -23.19 -13.94
C LEU A 151 17.86 -22.11 -13.02
N ASN A 152 16.55 -22.13 -12.73
CA ASN A 152 15.92 -21.25 -11.73
C ASN A 152 16.51 -21.49 -10.33
N LYS A 153 16.92 -22.72 -10.03
CA LYS A 153 17.61 -23.07 -8.77
C LYS A 153 19.09 -22.67 -8.77
N ALA A 154 19.73 -22.58 -9.95
CA ALA A 154 21.14 -22.22 -10.12
C ALA A 154 21.39 -20.71 -10.26
N GLY A 155 20.42 -19.94 -10.77
CA GLY A 155 20.42 -18.48 -10.82
C GLY A 155 20.09 -17.81 -9.47
N ARG A 156 19.62 -18.59 -8.49
CA ARG A 156 19.54 -18.16 -7.09
C ARG A 156 20.94 -18.21 -6.47
N SER A 157 21.61 -17.05 -6.47
CA SER A 157 22.78 -16.82 -5.62
C SER A 157 22.43 -17.26 -4.20
N LYS A 158 23.20 -18.21 -3.66
CA LYS A 158 23.05 -18.67 -2.27
C LYS A 158 23.80 -17.78 -1.27
N ASP A 159 24.49 -16.74 -1.76
CA ASP A 159 25.55 -16.05 -1.03
C ASP A 159 25.31 -14.54 -0.83
N GLU A 160 24.12 -14.01 -1.16
CA GLU A 160 23.75 -12.66 -0.69
C GLU A 160 22.96 -12.73 0.62
N VAL A 161 23.26 -11.81 1.53
CA VAL A 161 22.71 -11.68 2.88
C VAL A 161 21.21 -11.37 2.78
N ALA A 162 20.41 -12.40 2.54
CA ALA A 162 18.96 -12.26 2.45
C ALA A 162 18.40 -11.91 3.83
N ARG A 163 17.76 -10.74 3.94
CA ARG A 163 17.03 -10.36 5.16
C ARG A 163 15.96 -11.41 5.44
N HIS A 164 15.92 -11.93 6.66
CA HIS A 164 14.93 -12.91 7.08
C HIS A 164 13.68 -12.20 7.58
N VAL A 165 12.55 -12.46 6.93
CA VAL A 165 11.29 -11.76 7.19
C VAL A 165 10.26 -12.72 7.78
N ILE A 166 9.58 -12.28 8.83
CA ILE A 166 8.32 -12.89 9.28
C ILE A 166 7.17 -12.08 8.69
N ILE A 167 6.18 -12.76 8.12
CA ILE A 167 4.93 -12.11 7.71
C ILE A 167 3.85 -12.46 8.73
N TYR A 168 3.34 -11.46 9.43
CA TYR A 168 2.23 -11.62 10.39
C TYR A 168 0.91 -11.47 9.62
N GLY A 169 0.17 -12.57 9.51
CA GLY A 169 -1.05 -12.73 8.72
C GLY A 169 -0.81 -13.72 7.58
N ALA A 170 -1.39 -14.91 7.66
CA ALA A 170 -1.31 -15.96 6.65
C ALA A 170 -2.53 -15.99 5.71
N GLY A 171 -3.27 -14.87 5.63
CA GLY A 171 -4.39 -14.68 4.71
C GLY A 171 -3.94 -14.34 3.28
N ARG A 172 -4.89 -13.89 2.45
CA ARG A 172 -4.62 -13.49 1.04
C ARG A 172 -3.55 -12.40 0.94
N ALA A 173 -3.59 -11.42 1.84
CA ALA A 173 -2.62 -10.33 1.88
C ALA A 173 -1.21 -10.83 2.17
N GLY A 174 -1.05 -11.66 3.21
CA GLY A 174 0.24 -12.27 3.53
C GLY A 174 0.78 -13.15 2.41
N ALA A 175 -0.08 -13.93 1.76
CA ALA A 175 0.32 -14.75 0.61
C ALA A 175 0.86 -13.89 -0.55
N ALA A 176 0.16 -12.81 -0.92
CA ALA A 176 0.57 -11.90 -1.99
C ALA A 176 1.88 -11.18 -1.66
N ILE A 177 2.02 -10.67 -0.44
CA ILE A 177 3.25 -10.00 0.03
C ILE A 177 4.42 -10.98 0.05
N GLY A 178 4.21 -12.21 0.56
CA GLY A 178 5.26 -13.21 0.62
C GLY A 178 5.73 -13.68 -0.74
N GLU A 179 4.83 -13.76 -1.73
CA GLU A 179 5.21 -14.03 -3.10
C GLU A 179 6.06 -12.88 -3.69
N ALA A 180 5.61 -11.63 -3.54
CA ALA A 180 6.34 -10.46 -4.01
C ALA A 180 7.74 -10.34 -3.38
N LEU A 181 7.87 -10.56 -2.07
CA LEU A 181 9.15 -10.52 -1.36
C LEU A 181 10.10 -11.65 -1.80
N THR A 182 9.57 -12.82 -2.15
CA THR A 182 10.38 -13.98 -2.59
C THR A 182 10.87 -13.84 -4.04
N GLN A 183 10.21 -12.99 -4.83
CA GLN A 183 10.68 -12.63 -6.18
C GLN A 183 11.84 -11.61 -6.16
N GLY A 184 11.98 -10.84 -5.07
CA GLY A 184 13.13 -9.96 -4.83
C GLY A 184 14.40 -10.75 -4.49
N THR A 185 15.57 -10.24 -4.90
CA THR A 185 16.84 -10.98 -4.76
C THR A 185 17.44 -11.00 -3.35
N ASN A 186 16.94 -10.17 -2.42
CA ASN A 186 17.60 -9.92 -1.14
C ASN A 186 16.75 -10.13 0.11
N THR A 187 15.61 -10.82 -0.02
CA THR A 187 14.65 -11.04 1.07
C THR A 187 14.18 -12.48 1.08
N LYS A 188 14.10 -13.10 2.26
CA LYS A 188 13.61 -14.47 2.41
C LYS A 188 12.55 -14.53 3.51
N VAL A 189 11.36 -14.99 3.14
CA VAL A 189 10.32 -15.28 4.13
C VAL A 189 10.74 -16.49 4.96
N TYR A 190 10.97 -16.28 6.26
CA TYR A 190 11.37 -17.32 7.20
C TYR A 190 10.16 -18.15 7.64
N CYS A 191 9.08 -17.48 8.06
CA CYS A 191 7.82 -18.09 8.42
C CYS A 191 6.68 -17.06 8.36
N TYR A 192 5.45 -17.56 8.38
CA TYR A 192 4.25 -16.76 8.60
C TYR A 192 3.79 -16.94 10.05
N ALA A 193 3.29 -15.88 10.67
CA ALA A 193 2.63 -15.95 11.98
C ALA A 193 1.14 -15.63 11.81
N ASP A 194 0.24 -16.37 12.44
CA ASP A 194 -1.20 -16.09 12.36
C ASP A 194 -1.93 -16.48 13.65
N ASP A 195 -2.92 -15.70 14.06
CA ASP A 195 -3.70 -15.99 15.28
C ASP A 195 -4.56 -17.27 15.13
N ASN A 196 -4.91 -17.65 13.90
CA ASN A 196 -5.73 -18.82 13.61
C ASN A 196 -4.94 -20.12 13.78
N ARG A 197 -5.21 -20.83 14.89
CA ARG A 197 -4.58 -22.11 15.23
C ARG A 197 -4.74 -23.20 14.16
N ASN A 198 -5.81 -23.15 13.35
CA ASN A 198 -6.04 -24.14 12.29
C ASN A 198 -5.02 -24.04 11.14
N LEU A 199 -4.34 -22.90 11.01
CA LEU A 199 -3.31 -22.68 10.01
C LEU A 199 -1.92 -23.13 10.48
N HIS A 200 -1.71 -23.30 11.79
CA HIS A 200 -0.40 -23.61 12.35
C HIS A 200 0.11 -24.97 11.84
N GLY A 201 1.39 -25.04 11.51
CA GLY A 201 2.04 -26.23 10.96
C GLY A 201 1.84 -26.43 9.45
N ARG A 202 0.89 -25.72 8.82
CA ARG A 202 0.75 -25.70 7.36
C ARG A 202 1.86 -24.86 6.72
N THR A 203 1.99 -24.96 5.40
CA THR A 203 2.95 -24.19 4.60
C THR A 203 2.24 -23.24 3.65
N LEU A 204 2.78 -22.03 3.52
CA LEU A 204 2.36 -21.00 2.56
C LEU A 204 3.62 -20.50 1.85
N ASN A 205 3.61 -20.45 0.50
CA ASN A 205 4.77 -20.05 -0.31
C ASN A 205 6.09 -20.74 0.09
N GLY A 206 6.02 -22.00 0.52
CA GLY A 206 7.18 -22.80 0.95
C GLY A 206 7.70 -22.52 2.38
N ALA A 207 7.12 -21.58 3.12
CA ALA A 207 7.45 -21.30 4.52
C ALA A 207 6.33 -21.78 5.47
N LYS A 208 6.68 -22.14 6.71
CA LYS A 208 5.71 -22.66 7.70
C LYS A 208 4.90 -21.54 8.34
N ILE A 209 3.66 -21.84 8.70
CA ILE A 209 2.81 -20.98 9.53
C ILE A 209 2.97 -21.39 11.00
N VAL A 210 3.28 -20.43 11.87
CA VAL A 210 3.54 -20.63 13.30
C VAL A 210 2.62 -19.77 14.16
N SER A 211 2.56 -20.08 15.46
CA SER A 211 1.91 -19.21 16.44
C SER A 211 2.70 -17.91 16.64
N PRO A 212 2.02 -16.75 16.75
CA PRO A 212 2.63 -15.45 17.04
C PRO A 212 3.52 -15.42 18.28
N ILE A 213 3.24 -16.25 19.29
CA ILE A 213 4.06 -16.37 20.51
C ILE A 213 5.51 -16.76 20.19
N ARG A 214 5.75 -17.44 19.07
CA ARG A 214 7.09 -17.83 18.64
C ARG A 214 7.89 -16.70 18.01
N ILE A 215 7.29 -15.55 17.72
CA ILE A 215 8.01 -14.42 17.12
C ILE A 215 9.13 -13.95 18.06
N ASP A 216 8.83 -13.79 19.34
CA ASP A 216 9.81 -13.43 20.39
C ASP A 216 10.99 -14.43 20.42
N GLU A 217 10.69 -15.73 20.46
CA GLU A 217 11.69 -16.81 20.39
C GLU A 217 12.59 -16.70 19.14
N LEU A 218 12.01 -16.35 17.99
CA LEU A 218 12.71 -16.29 16.70
C LEU A 218 13.57 -15.03 16.55
N VAL A 219 13.08 -13.89 17.05
CA VAL A 219 13.80 -12.62 17.07
C VAL A 219 15.01 -12.72 18.00
N ASN A 220 14.84 -13.21 19.23
CA ASN A 220 15.95 -13.33 20.20
C ASN A 220 17.03 -14.33 19.76
N LYS A 221 16.70 -15.28 18.88
CA LYS A 221 17.66 -16.20 18.25
C LYS A 221 18.45 -15.56 17.10
N GLY A 222 18.21 -14.29 16.78
CA GLY A 222 18.88 -13.56 15.69
C GLY A 222 18.55 -14.11 14.31
N LYS A 223 17.36 -14.71 14.13
CA LYS A 223 16.96 -15.36 12.88
C LYS A 223 16.07 -14.50 11.99
N VAL A 224 15.72 -13.31 12.43
CA VAL A 224 14.70 -12.45 11.82
C VAL A 224 15.16 -11.00 11.90
N ASP A 225 15.14 -10.31 10.78
CA ASP A 225 15.54 -8.90 10.66
C ASP A 225 14.34 -7.96 10.58
N LEU A 226 13.19 -8.48 10.13
CA LEU A 226 11.99 -7.69 9.83
C LEU A 226 10.72 -8.50 10.06
N VAL A 227 9.71 -7.85 10.64
CA VAL A 227 8.33 -8.36 10.71
C VAL A 227 7.44 -7.48 9.84
N VAL A 228 6.72 -8.08 8.89
CA VAL A 228 5.74 -7.38 8.04
C VAL A 228 4.33 -7.74 8.49
N LEU A 229 3.55 -6.75 8.92
CA LEU A 229 2.16 -6.92 9.31
C LEU A 229 1.25 -6.88 8.08
N ALA A 230 0.69 -8.03 7.71
CA ALA A 230 -0.15 -8.23 6.51
C ALA A 230 -1.62 -8.45 6.88
N LEU A 231 -2.20 -7.51 7.63
CA LEU A 231 -3.55 -7.58 8.19
C LEU A 231 -4.44 -6.38 7.77
N PRO A 232 -4.66 -6.14 6.46
CA PRO A 232 -5.31 -4.92 5.97
C PRO A 232 -6.80 -4.77 6.36
N ALA A 233 -7.47 -5.89 6.68
CA ALA A 233 -8.88 -5.93 7.08
C ALA A 233 -9.09 -6.00 8.60
N THR A 234 -8.02 -5.92 9.40
CA THR A 234 -8.09 -5.95 10.87
C THR A 234 -8.26 -4.55 11.43
N SER A 235 -9.10 -4.41 12.47
CA SER A 235 -9.32 -3.13 13.17
C SER A 235 -8.01 -2.49 13.64
N THR A 236 -7.96 -1.16 13.64
CA THR A 236 -6.80 -0.36 14.09
C THR A 236 -6.37 -0.75 15.51
N LEU A 237 -7.29 -0.89 16.46
CA LEU A 237 -6.97 -1.29 17.84
C LEU A 237 -6.25 -2.65 17.94
N ARG A 238 -6.71 -3.66 17.18
CA ARG A 238 -6.04 -4.97 17.15
C ARG A 238 -4.66 -4.89 16.49
N ARG A 239 -4.50 -4.10 15.43
CA ARG A 239 -3.18 -3.88 14.81
C ARG A 239 -2.23 -3.17 15.77
N ALA A 240 -2.70 -2.12 16.44
CA ALA A 240 -1.95 -1.39 17.46
C ALA A 240 -1.51 -2.31 18.60
N ALA A 241 -2.39 -3.22 19.06
CA ALA A 241 -2.04 -4.21 20.08
C ALA A 241 -0.91 -5.16 19.62
N ILE A 242 -0.94 -5.62 18.37
CA ILE A 242 0.12 -6.46 17.81
C ILE A 242 1.42 -5.66 17.67
N ILE A 243 1.35 -4.44 17.13
CA ILE A 243 2.51 -3.56 16.98
C ILE A 243 3.15 -3.26 18.33
N ASN A 244 2.36 -2.96 19.36
CA ASN A 244 2.86 -2.70 20.72
C ASN A 244 3.60 -3.91 21.29
N GLN A 245 3.11 -5.14 21.05
CA GLN A 245 3.81 -6.35 21.45
C GLN A 245 5.13 -6.56 20.69
N LEU A 246 5.15 -6.23 19.39
CA LEU A 246 6.35 -6.35 18.56
C LEU A 246 7.38 -5.26 18.85
N ALA A 247 6.94 -4.06 19.26
CA ALA A 247 7.81 -2.93 19.58
C ALA A 247 8.69 -3.16 20.83
N GLU A 248 8.35 -4.15 21.68
CA GLU A 248 9.20 -4.57 22.80
C GLU A 248 10.38 -5.46 22.35
N LEU A 249 10.36 -5.93 21.11
CA LEU A 249 11.38 -6.80 20.54
C LEU A 249 12.40 -5.99 19.72
N PRO A 250 13.67 -6.40 19.65
CA PRO A 250 14.69 -5.74 18.85
C PRO A 250 14.56 -6.11 17.36
N VAL A 251 13.40 -5.85 16.76
CA VAL A 251 13.09 -6.16 15.35
C VAL A 251 12.41 -4.98 14.69
N ARG A 252 12.77 -4.72 13.43
CA ARG A 252 12.07 -3.72 12.62
C ARG A 252 10.68 -4.24 12.28
N VAL A 253 9.67 -3.37 12.39
CA VAL A 253 8.29 -3.71 12.04
C VAL A 253 7.84 -2.79 10.92
N GLU A 254 7.31 -3.39 9.85
CA GLU A 254 6.66 -2.68 8.78
C GLU A 254 5.26 -3.21 8.58
N THR A 255 4.39 -2.42 7.96
CA THR A 255 2.99 -2.78 7.77
C THR A 255 2.55 -2.60 6.32
N ALA A 256 1.66 -3.48 5.88
CA ALA A 256 0.91 -3.32 4.64
C ALA A 256 -0.17 -2.23 4.81
N PRO A 257 -0.57 -1.54 3.73
CA PRO A 257 -1.58 -0.49 3.79
C PRO A 257 -2.95 -1.04 4.23
N THR A 258 -3.75 -0.21 4.88
CA THR A 258 -5.14 -0.55 5.23
C THR A 258 -6.01 -0.68 3.97
N LEU A 259 -7.17 -1.32 4.09
CA LEU A 259 -8.14 -1.35 2.99
C LEU A 259 -8.56 0.08 2.54
N GLU A 260 -8.68 1.01 3.49
CA GLU A 260 -9.01 2.41 3.23
C GLU A 260 -7.90 3.12 2.45
N GLU A 261 -6.64 2.95 2.83
CA GLU A 261 -5.48 3.52 2.14
C GLU A 261 -5.34 3.01 0.71
N MET A 262 -5.66 1.74 0.48
CA MET A 262 -5.68 1.16 -0.86
C MET A 262 -6.79 1.74 -1.74
N LEU A 263 -7.97 2.04 -1.16
CA LEU A 263 -9.12 2.57 -1.88
C LEU A 263 -9.02 4.08 -2.15
N VAL A 264 -8.54 4.85 -1.16
CA VAL A 264 -8.51 6.32 -1.21
C VAL A 264 -7.18 6.84 -1.77
N GLY A 265 -6.05 6.22 -1.42
CA GLY A 265 -4.71 6.68 -1.77
C GLY A 265 -4.07 5.98 -2.98
N GLY A 266 -4.74 4.97 -3.55
CA GLY A 266 -4.20 4.21 -4.68
C GLY A 266 -2.96 3.37 -4.34
N GLN A 267 -2.69 3.11 -3.06
CA GLN A 267 -1.53 2.33 -2.63
C GLN A 267 -1.71 0.86 -2.98
N ALA A 268 -0.63 0.24 -3.49
CA ALA A 268 -0.63 -1.19 -3.77
C ALA A 268 -0.48 -1.98 -2.46
N LEU A 269 -1.09 -3.18 -2.38
CA LEU A 269 -0.96 -4.07 -1.22
C LEU A 269 0.49 -4.42 -0.85
N THR A 270 1.38 -4.34 -1.83
CA THR A 270 2.82 -4.61 -1.69
C THR A 270 3.65 -3.40 -1.25
N ASP A 271 3.03 -2.24 -1.09
CA ASP A 271 3.69 -1.00 -0.64
C ASP A 271 3.85 -1.00 0.89
N ILE A 272 4.85 -1.74 1.36
CA ILE A 272 5.13 -1.92 2.77
C ILE A 272 5.80 -0.65 3.32
N ARG A 273 5.29 -0.12 4.43
CA ARG A 273 5.79 1.11 5.07
C ARG A 273 6.06 0.93 6.56
N GLY A 274 6.83 1.85 7.13
CA GLY A 274 6.98 1.93 8.59
C GLY A 274 5.64 2.17 9.29
N VAL A 275 5.54 1.76 10.54
CA VAL A 275 4.34 1.95 11.36
C VAL A 275 4.02 3.43 11.53
N SER A 276 2.77 3.81 11.29
CA SER A 276 2.31 5.20 11.44
C SER A 276 2.09 5.56 12.92
N ALA A 277 2.09 6.85 13.27
CA ALA A 277 1.90 7.25 14.67
C ALA A 277 0.48 6.98 15.17
N GLU A 278 -0.49 7.00 14.25
CA GLU A 278 -1.89 6.67 14.51
C GLU A 278 -2.05 5.22 14.95
N GLU A 279 -1.28 4.31 14.35
CA GLU A 279 -1.27 2.88 14.72
C GLU A 279 -0.61 2.61 16.07
N LEU A 280 0.05 3.61 16.67
CA LEU A 280 0.57 3.54 18.05
C LEU A 280 -0.48 3.94 19.09
N LEU A 281 -1.58 4.56 18.67
CA LEU A 281 -2.70 4.83 19.56
C LEU A 281 -3.40 3.52 19.90
N SER A 282 -3.53 3.26 21.19
CA SER A 282 -4.14 2.03 21.70
C SER A 282 -5.65 2.19 21.91
N ARG A 283 -6.32 2.92 21.00
CA ARG A 283 -7.77 3.15 21.01
C ARG A 283 -8.32 3.21 19.59
N ASP A 284 -9.61 2.91 19.44
CA ASP A 284 -10.30 3.16 18.18
C ASP A 284 -10.62 4.66 18.04
N PRO A 285 -10.60 5.20 16.80
CA PRO A 285 -11.12 6.54 16.52
C PRO A 285 -12.60 6.61 16.87
N VAL A 286 -13.05 7.77 17.35
CA VAL A 286 -14.47 8.03 17.55
C VAL A 286 -15.12 8.16 16.17
N THR A 287 -16.14 7.35 15.90
CA THR A 287 -16.89 7.40 14.64
C THR A 287 -17.89 8.56 14.65
N PRO A 288 -17.87 9.45 13.65
CA PRO A 288 -18.83 10.54 13.58
C PRO A 288 -20.23 10.07 13.16
N ASP A 289 -21.25 10.84 13.52
CA ASP A 289 -22.60 10.71 12.98
C ASP A 289 -22.63 11.30 11.55
N LEU A 290 -22.41 10.42 10.57
CA LEU A 290 -22.34 10.79 9.16
C LEU A 290 -23.61 11.45 8.63
N GLN A 291 -24.78 11.09 9.16
CA GLN A 291 -26.04 11.65 8.71
C GLN A 291 -26.15 13.11 9.19
N LEU A 292 -25.89 13.35 10.47
CA LEU A 292 -25.87 14.68 11.05
C LEU A 292 -24.88 15.61 10.34
N VAL A 293 -23.67 15.12 10.08
CA VAL A 293 -22.63 15.88 9.38
C VAL A 293 -23.04 16.20 7.94
N THR A 294 -23.62 15.23 7.22
CA THR A 294 -24.08 15.42 5.84
C THR A 294 -25.20 16.45 5.77
N ASP A 295 -26.16 16.38 6.68
CA ASP A 295 -27.33 17.28 6.71
C ASP A 295 -26.92 18.73 7.00
N GLU A 296 -25.89 18.94 7.83
CA GLU A 296 -25.33 20.26 8.12
C GLU A 296 -24.62 20.87 6.89
N LEU A 297 -23.86 20.07 6.13
CA LEU A 297 -22.95 20.57 5.09
C LEU A 297 -23.50 20.59 3.67
N ARG A 298 -24.41 19.66 3.34
CA ARG A 298 -24.88 19.44 1.96
C ARG A 298 -25.49 20.71 1.40
N SER A 299 -25.08 21.07 0.18
CA SER A 299 -25.57 22.25 -0.55
C SER A 299 -25.37 23.60 0.17
N LYS A 300 -24.52 23.66 1.20
CA LYS A 300 -24.15 24.90 1.88
C LYS A 300 -22.92 25.57 1.28
N THR A 301 -22.79 26.87 1.50
CA THR A 301 -21.54 27.62 1.30
C THR A 301 -20.75 27.62 2.60
N VAL A 302 -19.62 26.92 2.60
CA VAL A 302 -18.77 26.73 3.79
C VAL A 302 -17.47 27.52 3.64
N LEU A 303 -17.15 28.35 4.63
CA LEU A 303 -15.88 29.07 4.73
C LEU A 303 -14.98 28.41 5.77
N VAL A 304 -13.78 28.00 5.37
CA VAL A 304 -12.73 27.51 6.28
C VAL A 304 -11.58 28.50 6.29
N THR A 305 -11.37 29.18 7.42
CA THR A 305 -10.20 30.05 7.59
C THR A 305 -9.02 29.26 8.14
N GLY A 306 -7.79 29.57 7.73
CA GLY A 306 -6.63 28.75 8.06
C GLY A 306 -6.68 27.39 7.36
N GLY A 307 -7.36 27.34 6.19
CA GLY A 307 -7.69 26.10 5.49
C GLY A 307 -6.50 25.36 4.89
N GLY A 308 -5.30 25.96 4.87
CA GLY A 308 -4.06 25.27 4.52
C GLY A 308 -3.33 24.66 5.72
N GLY A 309 -3.73 24.98 6.95
CA GLY A 309 -3.15 24.41 8.17
C GLY A 309 -3.53 22.93 8.37
N SER A 310 -2.88 22.23 9.32
CA SER A 310 -3.14 20.79 9.54
C SER A 310 -4.60 20.47 9.84
N ILE A 311 -5.27 21.26 10.68
CA ILE A 311 -6.69 21.06 11.01
C ILE A 311 -7.59 21.67 9.94
N GLY A 312 -7.28 22.87 9.46
CA GLY A 312 -8.08 23.53 8.43
C GLY A 312 -8.17 22.71 7.14
N SER A 313 -7.05 22.15 6.67
CA SER A 313 -7.03 21.29 5.48
C SER A 313 -7.80 19.98 5.69
N ALA A 314 -7.77 19.42 6.91
CA ALA A 314 -8.57 18.25 7.25
C ALA A 314 -10.06 18.56 7.28
N ILE A 315 -10.46 19.72 7.81
CA ILE A 315 -11.84 20.22 7.73
C ILE A 315 -12.24 20.43 6.26
N CYS A 316 -11.38 21.01 5.41
CA CYS A 316 -11.68 21.15 3.99
C CYS A 316 -11.92 19.79 3.31
N ARG A 317 -11.11 18.77 3.62
CA ARG A 317 -11.29 17.38 3.11
C ARG A 317 -12.58 16.73 3.60
N ALA A 318 -12.89 16.86 4.89
CA ALA A 318 -14.13 16.33 5.44
C ALA A 318 -15.33 17.05 4.81
N VAL A 319 -15.31 18.39 4.78
CA VAL A 319 -16.38 19.20 4.20
C VAL A 319 -16.66 18.84 2.75
N ILE A 320 -15.63 18.73 1.89
CA ILE A 320 -15.83 18.46 0.47
C ILE A 320 -16.49 17.09 0.22
N ALA A 321 -16.22 16.10 1.07
CA ALA A 321 -16.78 14.76 0.96
C ALA A 321 -18.32 14.74 1.11
N HIS A 322 -18.89 15.72 1.82
CA HIS A 322 -20.32 15.85 2.08
C HIS A 322 -21.07 16.74 1.07
N GLN A 323 -20.45 17.06 -0.08
CA GLN A 323 -21.10 17.75 -1.22
C GLN A 323 -21.72 19.12 -0.86
N PRO A 324 -20.91 20.07 -0.33
CA PRO A 324 -21.35 21.45 -0.17
C PRO A 324 -21.60 22.09 -1.54
N ALA A 325 -22.39 23.16 -1.59
CA ALA A 325 -22.54 23.91 -2.84
C ALA A 325 -21.23 24.64 -3.19
N LYS A 326 -20.56 25.19 -2.18
CA LYS A 326 -19.32 25.95 -2.32
C LYS A 326 -18.43 25.75 -1.11
N LEU A 327 -17.14 25.51 -1.34
CA LEU A 327 -16.11 25.48 -0.30
C LEU A 327 -15.13 26.63 -0.55
N ILE A 328 -15.08 27.57 0.39
CA ILE A 328 -14.18 28.71 0.39
C ILE A 328 -13.03 28.43 1.35
N ILE A 329 -11.81 28.46 0.84
CA ILE A 329 -10.59 28.21 1.62
C ILE A 329 -9.86 29.54 1.78
N PHE A 330 -9.88 30.10 2.99
CA PHE A 330 -9.20 31.35 3.29
C PHE A 330 -7.91 31.09 4.08
N GLU A 331 -6.77 31.46 3.51
CA GLU A 331 -5.46 31.14 4.08
C GLU A 331 -4.45 32.26 3.80
N GLN A 332 -3.55 32.50 4.75
CA GLN A 332 -2.51 33.54 4.62
C GLN A 332 -1.27 33.00 3.91
N SER A 333 -0.96 31.72 4.10
CA SER A 333 0.17 31.08 3.44
C SER A 333 -0.20 30.65 2.01
N GLU A 334 0.43 31.30 1.03
CA GLU A 334 0.28 30.97 -0.39
C GLU A 334 0.55 29.48 -0.66
N PHE A 335 1.66 28.95 -0.13
CA PHE A 335 2.02 27.55 -0.32
C PHE A 335 0.99 26.59 0.28
N ALA A 336 0.50 26.88 1.49
CA ALA A 336 -0.48 26.03 2.15
C ALA A 336 -1.82 26.06 1.40
N LEU A 337 -2.25 27.23 0.94
CA LEU A 337 -3.46 27.41 0.12
C LEU A 337 -3.36 26.66 -1.21
N TYR A 338 -2.26 26.84 -1.94
CA TYR A 338 -2.01 26.14 -3.20
C TYR A 338 -2.02 24.61 -3.01
N SER A 339 -1.36 24.12 -1.96
CA SER A 339 -1.24 22.68 -1.70
C SER A 339 -2.60 22.02 -1.48
N ILE A 340 -3.44 22.60 -0.61
CA ILE A 340 -4.77 22.04 -0.35
C ILE A 340 -5.71 22.23 -1.52
N GLU A 341 -5.61 23.35 -2.24
CA GLU A 341 -6.46 23.59 -3.40
C GLU A 341 -6.20 22.58 -4.51
N ARG A 342 -4.92 22.31 -4.83
CA ARG A 342 -4.55 21.34 -5.86
C ARG A 342 -5.07 19.95 -5.51
N GLU A 343 -4.87 19.52 -4.26
CA GLU A 343 -5.32 18.23 -3.76
C GLU A 343 -6.84 18.06 -3.91
N LEU A 344 -7.62 19.06 -3.48
CA LEU A 344 -9.08 19.00 -3.55
C LEU A 344 -9.60 19.09 -4.99
N ARG A 345 -8.92 19.82 -5.87
CA ARG A 345 -9.25 19.83 -7.30
C ARG A 345 -9.05 18.45 -7.93
N GLU A 346 -7.94 17.79 -7.66
CA GLU A 346 -7.66 16.43 -8.14
C GLU A 346 -8.77 15.46 -7.69
N TRP A 347 -9.16 15.55 -6.41
CA TRP A 347 -10.25 14.75 -5.86
C TRP A 347 -11.62 15.04 -6.50
N LEU A 348 -11.95 16.32 -6.74
CA LEU A 348 -13.20 16.70 -7.43
C LEU A 348 -13.26 16.20 -8.87
N MET A 349 -12.13 16.26 -9.59
CA MET A 349 -12.04 15.73 -10.96
C MET A 349 -12.27 14.20 -10.99
N ALA A 350 -11.72 13.47 -10.02
CA ALA A 350 -11.89 12.03 -9.91
C ALA A 350 -13.32 11.62 -9.50
N SER A 351 -13.95 12.40 -8.61
CA SER A 351 -15.27 12.08 -8.05
C SER A 351 -16.46 12.64 -8.85
N SER A 352 -16.21 13.51 -9.83
CA SER A 352 -17.24 14.18 -10.66
C SER A 352 -18.31 14.92 -9.84
N GLN A 353 -17.94 15.46 -8.67
CA GLN A 353 -18.86 16.19 -7.80
C GLN A 353 -18.96 17.68 -8.19
N PRO A 354 -20.17 18.28 -8.22
CA PRO A 354 -20.38 19.66 -8.66
C PRO A 354 -20.14 20.69 -7.54
N VAL A 355 -19.02 20.61 -6.83
CA VAL A 355 -18.68 21.55 -5.74
C VAL A 355 -17.88 22.73 -6.29
N GLN A 356 -18.29 23.96 -5.98
CA GLN A 356 -17.50 25.15 -6.31
C GLN A 356 -16.37 25.36 -5.29
N LEU A 357 -15.12 25.17 -5.69
CA LEU A 357 -13.93 25.40 -4.86
C LEU A 357 -13.36 26.81 -5.08
N VAL A 358 -13.28 27.62 -4.02
CA VAL A 358 -12.81 29.02 -4.07
C VAL A 358 -11.63 29.23 -3.11
N PRO A 359 -10.37 29.23 -3.61
CA PRO A 359 -9.20 29.57 -2.80
C PRO A 359 -9.04 31.09 -2.69
N LEU A 360 -8.87 31.61 -1.47
CA LEU A 360 -8.67 33.03 -1.19
C LEU A 360 -7.43 33.25 -0.33
N LEU A 361 -6.47 34.01 -0.86
CA LEU A 361 -5.24 34.37 -0.16
C LEU A 361 -5.46 35.66 0.65
N GLY A 362 -5.23 35.61 1.96
CA GLY A 362 -5.27 36.80 2.82
C GLY A 362 -5.22 36.49 4.31
N SER A 363 -5.26 37.54 5.13
CA SER A 363 -5.19 37.43 6.58
C SER A 363 -6.53 37.76 7.24
N THR A 364 -6.90 37.01 8.28
CA THR A 364 -8.06 37.34 9.13
C THR A 364 -7.88 38.65 9.91
N LEU A 365 -6.66 39.20 9.96
CA LEU A 365 -6.40 40.52 10.51
C LEU A 365 -6.88 41.66 9.60
N ASP A 366 -7.02 41.42 8.30
CA ASP A 366 -7.57 42.41 7.38
C ASP A 366 -9.11 42.35 7.42
N LYS A 367 -9.69 43.22 8.26
CA LYS A 367 -11.15 43.34 8.40
C LYS A 367 -11.85 43.57 7.06
N GLY A 368 -11.29 44.41 6.19
CA GLY A 368 -11.94 44.77 4.92
C GLY A 368 -11.97 43.60 3.94
N VAL A 369 -10.92 42.79 3.92
CA VAL A 369 -10.91 41.53 3.15
C VAL A 369 -11.92 40.55 3.73
N VAL A 370 -11.94 40.35 5.05
CA VAL A 370 -12.89 39.45 5.71
C VAL A 370 -14.33 39.85 5.37
N GLU A 371 -14.71 41.11 5.57
CA GLU A 371 -16.07 41.59 5.28
C GLU A 371 -16.45 41.35 3.82
N ARG A 372 -15.55 41.61 2.87
CA ARG A 372 -15.78 41.38 1.44
C ARG A 372 -16.07 39.92 1.11
N ILE A 373 -15.38 38.97 1.76
CA ILE A 373 -15.61 37.53 1.57
C ILE A 373 -17.05 37.16 1.93
N PHE A 374 -17.57 37.68 3.05
CA PHE A 374 -18.95 37.42 3.45
C PHE A 374 -19.95 38.06 2.48
N ASP A 375 -19.66 39.28 2.01
CA ASP A 375 -20.53 40.03 1.12
C ASP A 375 -20.59 39.43 -0.31
N GLU A 376 -19.46 38.92 -0.84
CA GLU A 376 -19.38 38.36 -2.20
C GLU A 376 -19.88 36.92 -2.32
N HIS A 377 -19.80 36.13 -1.23
CA HIS A 377 -20.02 34.69 -1.32
C HIS A 377 -21.26 34.15 -0.60
N VAL A 378 -21.89 34.94 0.28
CA VAL A 378 -23.07 34.55 1.07
C VAL A 378 -22.81 33.24 1.84
N VAL A 379 -22.04 33.35 2.91
CA VAL A 379 -21.55 32.19 3.69
C VAL A 379 -22.65 31.66 4.61
N ASP A 380 -22.88 30.35 4.60
CA ASP A 380 -23.81 29.67 5.51
C ASP A 380 -23.13 29.22 6.81
N ILE A 381 -21.90 28.69 6.70
CA ILE A 381 -21.17 28.06 7.80
C ILE A 381 -19.71 28.50 7.78
N VAL A 382 -19.16 28.84 8.95
CA VAL A 382 -17.75 29.19 9.13
C VAL A 382 -17.07 28.19 10.06
N TYR A 383 -15.98 27.58 9.61
CA TYR A 383 -15.02 26.87 10.46
C TYR A 383 -13.76 27.71 10.61
N HIS A 384 -13.57 28.30 11.80
CA HIS A 384 -12.46 29.20 12.07
C HIS A 384 -11.25 28.46 12.67
N ALA A 385 -10.33 28.00 11.81
CA ALA A 385 -9.10 27.29 12.18
C ALA A 385 -7.82 28.15 12.13
N ALA A 386 -7.90 29.41 11.67
CA ALA A 386 -6.76 30.31 11.59
C ALA A 386 -6.28 30.74 12.98
N ALA A 387 -5.08 30.30 13.38
CA ALA A 387 -4.46 30.69 14.64
C ALA A 387 -2.94 30.38 14.64
N TYR A 388 -2.18 31.09 15.47
CA TYR A 388 -0.82 30.69 15.84
C TYR A 388 -0.86 29.79 17.07
N LYS A 389 -0.25 28.61 16.94
CA LYS A 389 -0.32 27.53 17.95
C LYS A 389 1.00 27.21 18.67
N HIS A 390 2.15 27.62 18.11
CA HIS A 390 3.45 27.19 18.61
C HIS A 390 3.85 27.99 19.86
N VAL A 391 3.72 27.37 21.05
CA VAL A 391 3.88 28.05 22.34
C VAL A 391 5.18 28.85 22.45
N PRO A 392 6.40 28.28 22.24
CA PRO A 392 7.63 29.07 22.35
C PRO A 392 7.70 30.26 21.39
N LEU A 393 7.16 30.13 20.17
CA LEU A 393 7.21 31.21 19.18
C LEU A 393 6.26 32.34 19.57
N VAL A 394 5.08 32.00 20.07
CA VAL A 394 4.10 32.98 20.54
C VAL A 394 4.57 33.66 21.83
N GLU A 395 5.24 32.96 22.74
CA GLU A 395 5.87 33.57 23.92
C GLU A 395 6.92 34.62 23.54
N MET A 396 7.72 34.34 22.51
CA MET A 396 8.71 35.31 22.01
C MET A 396 8.06 36.45 21.19
N ASN A 397 6.83 36.25 20.69
CA ASN A 397 6.12 37.21 19.85
C ASN A 397 4.70 37.47 20.38
N PRO A 398 4.55 37.93 21.65
CA PRO A 398 3.27 37.87 22.35
C PRO A 398 2.23 38.81 21.73
N VAL A 399 2.64 40.00 21.28
CA VAL A 399 1.74 40.98 20.65
C VAL A 399 1.18 40.45 19.34
N VAL A 400 2.05 39.91 18.47
CA VAL A 400 1.66 39.36 17.17
C VAL A 400 0.79 38.11 17.35
N GLY A 401 1.19 37.22 18.28
CA GLY A 401 0.42 36.03 18.63
C GLY A 401 -0.97 36.34 19.16
N ALA A 402 -1.06 37.28 20.10
CA ALA A 402 -2.33 37.72 20.66
C ALA A 402 -3.19 38.43 19.61
N ALA A 403 -2.62 39.34 18.80
CA ALA A 403 -3.37 40.02 17.75
C ALA A 403 -3.98 39.03 16.76
N ASN A 404 -3.21 38.08 16.25
CA ASN A 404 -3.71 37.07 15.31
C ASN A 404 -4.84 36.22 15.92
N ASN A 405 -4.64 35.72 17.14
CA ASN A 405 -5.59 34.82 17.78
C ASN A 405 -6.83 35.53 18.36
N ILE A 406 -6.75 36.83 18.66
CA ILE A 406 -7.85 37.61 19.25
C ILE A 406 -8.54 38.44 18.18
N LEU A 407 -7.82 39.35 17.52
CA LEU A 407 -8.41 40.26 16.54
C LEU A 407 -8.82 39.52 15.28
N GLY A 408 -8.04 38.53 14.83
CA GLY A 408 -8.41 37.66 13.71
C GLY A 408 -9.72 36.92 13.98
N THR A 409 -9.87 36.34 15.18
CA THR A 409 -11.13 35.70 15.59
C THR A 409 -12.27 36.72 15.69
N TYR A 410 -12.02 37.90 16.28
CA TYR A 410 -13.02 38.97 16.37
C TYR A 410 -13.54 39.41 15.01
N HIS A 411 -12.66 39.66 14.02
CA HIS A 411 -13.08 40.11 12.70
C HIS A 411 -13.99 39.09 12.00
N VAL A 412 -13.62 37.82 12.01
CA VAL A 412 -14.42 36.77 11.34
C VAL A 412 -15.73 36.54 12.10
N ALA A 413 -15.72 36.50 13.43
CA ALA A 413 -16.93 36.33 14.24
C ALA A 413 -17.89 37.53 14.10
N SER A 414 -17.35 38.76 14.11
CA SER A 414 -18.14 39.98 13.90
C SER A 414 -18.74 40.05 12.49
N ALA A 415 -18.00 39.64 11.47
CA ALA A 415 -18.52 39.53 10.11
C ALA A 415 -19.64 38.48 10.03
N ALA A 416 -19.45 37.31 10.64
CA ALA A 416 -20.48 36.27 10.69
C ALA A 416 -21.76 36.74 11.40
N HIS A 417 -21.61 37.40 12.55
CA HIS A 417 -22.72 38.01 13.30
C HIS A 417 -23.48 39.04 12.46
N SER A 418 -22.77 40.02 11.89
CA SER A 418 -23.39 41.12 11.14
C SER A 418 -24.09 40.67 9.85
N ARG A 419 -23.65 39.56 9.24
CA ARG A 419 -24.26 38.97 8.04
C ARG A 419 -25.22 37.82 8.36
N LYS A 420 -25.51 37.55 9.63
CA LYS A 420 -26.48 36.53 10.06
C LYS A 420 -26.18 35.15 9.47
N VAL A 421 -24.90 34.79 9.47
CA VAL A 421 -24.43 33.48 9.02
C VAL A 421 -25.11 32.41 9.87
N GLY A 422 -25.51 31.28 9.29
CA GLY A 422 -26.24 30.25 10.06
C GLY A 422 -25.41 29.70 11.21
N LYS A 423 -24.13 29.40 10.98
CA LYS A 423 -23.26 28.82 12.01
C LYS A 423 -21.80 29.28 11.95
N PHE A 424 -21.21 29.49 13.12
CA PHE A 424 -19.80 29.80 13.31
C PHE A 424 -19.20 28.85 14.34
N VAL A 425 -18.16 28.11 13.93
CA VAL A 425 -17.46 27.13 14.75
C VAL A 425 -16.02 27.59 14.99
N LEU A 426 -15.68 27.89 16.24
CA LEU A 426 -14.32 28.22 16.67
C LEU A 426 -13.55 26.96 17.04
N ILE A 427 -12.44 26.71 16.36
CA ILE A 427 -11.47 25.68 16.77
C ILE A 427 -10.60 26.25 17.91
N SER A 428 -10.65 25.62 19.07
CA SER A 428 -9.90 25.97 20.28
C SER A 428 -9.06 24.79 20.79
N THR A 429 -8.44 24.94 21.95
CA THR A 429 -7.43 24.01 22.49
C THR A 429 -7.61 23.79 23.98
N ASP A 430 -7.23 22.60 24.45
CA ASP A 430 -7.06 22.28 25.87
C ASP A 430 -6.25 23.32 26.66
N LYS A 431 -5.28 23.98 26.02
CA LYS A 431 -4.42 25.03 26.62
C LYS A 431 -5.17 26.31 26.96
N ALA A 432 -6.42 26.48 26.52
CA ALA A 432 -7.26 27.62 26.85
C ALA A 432 -8.02 27.46 28.18
N VAL A 433 -8.09 26.25 28.77
CA VAL A 433 -8.90 25.98 29.97
C VAL A 433 -8.38 26.75 31.19
N ARG A 434 -7.08 26.60 31.50
CA ARG A 434 -6.35 27.33 32.54
C ARG A 434 -5.00 27.73 31.96
N PRO A 435 -4.95 28.81 31.16
CA PRO A 435 -3.77 29.11 30.35
C PRO A 435 -2.60 29.54 31.23
N THR A 436 -1.44 28.93 31.01
CA THR A 436 -0.15 29.27 31.64
C THR A 436 0.84 29.92 30.66
N ASN A 437 0.37 30.23 29.45
CA ASN A 437 1.15 30.79 28.35
C ASN A 437 0.26 31.74 27.51
N VAL A 438 0.89 32.68 26.80
CA VAL A 438 0.27 33.70 25.95
C VAL A 438 -0.57 33.08 24.83
N MET A 439 -0.11 31.97 24.24
CA MET A 439 -0.86 31.26 23.20
C MET A 439 -2.22 30.78 23.75
N GLY A 440 -2.23 30.06 24.87
CA GLY A 440 -3.45 29.61 25.54
C GLY A 440 -4.32 30.77 26.02
N ALA A 441 -3.71 31.82 26.58
CA ALA A 441 -4.43 33.00 27.06
C ALA A 441 -5.13 33.75 25.93
N SER A 442 -4.45 33.94 24.79
CA SER A 442 -5.04 34.58 23.60
C SER A 442 -6.22 33.79 23.03
N LYS A 443 -6.10 32.45 22.95
CA LYS A 443 -7.22 31.59 22.54
C LYS A 443 -8.38 31.66 23.53
N ARG A 444 -8.11 31.69 24.84
CA ARG A 444 -9.15 31.86 25.87
C ARG A 444 -9.89 33.19 25.76
N VAL A 445 -9.21 34.27 25.40
CA VAL A 445 -9.88 35.55 25.08
C VAL A 445 -10.76 35.41 23.84
N GLY A 446 -10.24 34.79 22.77
CA GLY A 446 -11.03 34.47 21.58
C GLY A 446 -12.30 33.66 21.88
N GLU A 447 -12.22 32.68 22.78
CA GLU A 447 -13.39 31.94 23.23
C GLU A 447 -14.43 32.86 23.89
N ARG A 448 -14.01 33.73 24.82
CA ARG A 448 -14.95 34.64 25.50
C ARG A 448 -15.62 35.61 24.53
N LEU A 449 -14.90 36.07 23.51
CA LEU A 449 -15.46 36.89 22.43
C LEU A 449 -16.55 36.13 21.66
N VAL A 450 -16.27 34.90 21.25
CA VAL A 450 -17.24 34.06 20.54
C VAL A 450 -18.44 33.70 21.41
N GLN A 451 -18.24 33.45 22.69
CA GLN A 451 -19.34 33.24 23.64
C GLN A 451 -20.22 34.48 23.79
N ALA A 452 -19.62 35.67 23.87
CA ALA A 452 -20.37 36.93 23.91
C ALA A 452 -21.24 37.09 22.64
N PHE A 453 -20.67 36.85 21.45
CA PHE A 453 -21.46 36.82 20.21
C PHE A 453 -22.57 35.78 20.25
N GLY A 454 -22.33 34.57 20.79
CA GLY A 454 -23.34 33.53 20.95
C GLY A 454 -24.52 33.95 21.84
N HIS A 455 -24.29 34.80 22.84
CA HIS A 455 -25.37 35.34 23.68
C HIS A 455 -26.13 36.51 23.02
N GLU A 456 -25.46 37.28 22.16
CA GLU A 456 -26.04 38.46 21.51
C GLU A 456 -26.73 38.14 20.18
N SER A 457 -26.42 37.01 19.55
CA SER A 457 -26.87 36.68 18.20
C SER A 457 -28.09 35.75 18.21
N PRO A 458 -29.27 36.20 17.76
CA PRO A 458 -30.41 35.31 17.57
C PRO A 458 -30.31 34.50 16.26
N ASP A 459 -29.63 35.04 15.24
CA ASP A 459 -29.62 34.50 13.88
C ASP A 459 -28.38 33.63 13.57
N THR A 460 -27.30 33.78 14.34
CA THR A 460 -26.04 33.05 14.12
C THR A 460 -25.71 32.18 15.30
N GLY A 461 -25.61 30.86 15.06
CA GLY A 461 -25.17 29.92 16.08
C GLY A 461 -23.66 29.92 16.25
N PHE A 462 -23.16 30.32 17.41
CA PHE A 462 -21.75 30.26 17.78
C PHE A 462 -21.45 29.02 18.62
N VAL A 463 -20.49 28.22 18.16
CA VAL A 463 -20.05 26.99 18.79
C VAL A 463 -18.53 26.99 18.93
N LEU A 464 -18.03 26.46 20.04
CA LEU A 464 -16.60 26.34 20.30
C LEU A 464 -16.25 24.87 20.50
N VAL A 465 -15.15 24.41 19.90
CA VAL A 465 -14.69 23.03 20.05
C VAL A 465 -13.27 23.03 20.60
N ARG A 466 -13.05 22.36 21.73
CA ARG A 466 -11.71 22.12 22.30
C ARG A 466 -11.30 20.68 22.13
N PHE A 467 -10.05 20.50 21.74
CA PHE A 467 -9.37 19.23 21.80
C PHE A 467 -7.88 19.44 22.09
N GLY A 468 -7.21 18.33 22.38
CA GLY A 468 -5.81 18.27 22.76
C GLY A 468 -4.88 18.18 21.56
N ASN A 469 -3.91 17.28 21.64
CA ASN A 469 -2.92 17.15 20.61
C ASN A 469 -3.45 16.30 19.46
N VAL A 470 -3.07 16.69 18.25
CA VAL A 470 -3.37 15.94 17.03
C VAL A 470 -2.06 15.40 16.46
N LEU A 471 -2.04 14.09 16.24
CA LEU A 471 -0.86 13.39 15.70
C LEU A 471 -0.44 13.97 14.36
N ASP A 472 0.88 13.99 14.13
CA ASP A 472 1.50 14.46 12.89
C ASP A 472 1.10 15.86 12.41
N SER A 473 0.50 16.68 13.29
CA SER A 473 0.23 18.07 12.96
C SER A 473 1.52 18.90 12.85
N ALA A 474 1.52 19.92 11.99
CA ALA A 474 2.70 20.73 11.70
C ALA A 474 3.31 21.33 12.99
N GLY A 475 4.63 21.23 13.16
CA GLY A 475 5.34 21.75 14.34
C GLY A 475 4.98 21.04 15.66
N SER A 476 4.48 19.80 15.61
CA SER A 476 4.27 18.97 16.79
C SER A 476 5.46 18.05 17.09
N ALA A 477 5.40 17.36 18.24
CA ALA A 477 6.50 16.53 18.73
C ALA A 477 6.76 15.30 17.83
N VAL A 478 5.73 14.67 17.28
CA VAL A 478 5.88 13.42 16.50
C VAL A 478 6.69 13.64 15.20
N PRO A 479 6.42 14.67 14.37
CA PRO A 479 7.28 14.99 13.22
C PRO A 479 8.73 15.27 13.63
N LEU A 480 8.95 15.99 14.74
CA LEU A 480 10.30 16.26 15.25
C LEU A 480 11.02 14.96 15.66
N PHE A 481 10.32 14.04 16.33
CA PHE A 481 10.88 12.74 16.70
C PHE A 481 11.29 11.95 15.46
N ARG A 482 10.43 11.87 14.45
CA ARG A 482 10.76 11.20 13.18
C ARG A 482 11.97 11.82 12.50
N GLU A 483 12.06 13.15 12.47
CA GLU A 483 13.21 13.85 11.91
C GLU A 483 14.51 13.54 12.67
N GLN A 484 14.46 13.54 14.00
CA GLN A 484 15.61 13.22 14.86
C GLN A 484 16.07 11.76 14.66
N ILE A 485 15.13 10.82 14.61
CA ILE A 485 15.37 9.40 14.37
C ILE A 485 15.97 9.19 12.98
N ALA A 486 15.40 9.82 11.94
CA ALA A 486 15.89 9.71 10.57
C ALA A 486 17.34 10.24 10.41
N ARG A 487 17.73 11.22 11.22
CA ARG A 487 19.11 11.75 11.28
C ARG A 487 20.06 10.85 12.10
N GLY A 488 19.57 9.78 12.72
CA GLY A 488 20.33 8.92 13.63
C GLY A 488 20.72 9.60 14.94
N GLY A 489 20.08 10.73 15.28
CA GLY A 489 20.38 11.52 16.47
C GLY A 489 19.50 11.14 17.67
N PRO A 490 19.85 11.59 18.89
CA PRO A 490 19.01 11.38 20.06
C PRO A 490 17.66 12.11 19.91
N VAL A 491 16.59 11.48 20.41
CA VAL A 491 15.25 12.08 20.47
C VAL A 491 15.15 12.99 21.69
N THR A 492 14.70 14.22 21.49
CA THR A 492 14.55 15.20 22.57
C THR A 492 13.21 15.05 23.27
N ILE A 493 13.24 14.73 24.56
CA ILE A 493 12.06 14.69 25.43
C ILE A 493 12.16 15.83 26.43
N THR A 494 11.11 16.66 26.51
CA THR A 494 11.07 17.77 27.47
C THR A 494 11.03 17.26 28.91
N ASP A 495 10.17 16.27 29.18
CA ASP A 495 9.99 15.66 30.48
C ASP A 495 9.44 14.23 30.26
N PRO A 496 10.04 13.19 30.87
CA PRO A 496 9.66 11.80 30.66
C PRO A 496 8.26 11.43 31.19
N ASP A 497 7.73 12.18 32.14
CA ASP A 497 6.43 11.91 32.78
C ASP A 497 5.28 12.71 32.14
N VAL A 498 5.56 13.49 31.10
CA VAL A 498 4.54 14.24 30.38
C VAL A 498 3.61 13.31 29.61
N GLU A 499 2.35 13.35 30.01
CA GLU A 499 1.22 12.69 29.34
C GLU A 499 0.40 13.70 28.52
N ARG A 500 -0.08 13.25 27.36
CA ARG A 500 -0.90 14.05 26.44
C ARG A 500 -1.99 13.19 25.83
N TYR A 501 -3.16 13.79 25.65
CA TYR A 501 -4.24 13.19 24.86
C TYR A 501 -3.95 13.37 23.38
N PHE A 502 -4.17 12.32 22.60
CA PHE A 502 -3.93 12.31 21.16
C PHE A 502 -5.16 11.82 20.39
N MET A 503 -5.32 12.40 19.22
CA MET A 503 -6.28 11.98 18.21
C MET A 503 -5.69 12.14 16.82
N THR A 504 -6.29 11.51 15.82
CA THR A 504 -5.83 11.63 14.43
C THR A 504 -6.35 12.94 13.80
N ILE A 505 -5.70 13.40 12.73
CA ILE A 505 -6.12 14.60 12.01
C ILE A 505 -7.54 14.43 11.41
N PRO A 506 -7.87 13.33 10.71
CA PRO A 506 -9.22 13.11 10.18
C PRO A 506 -10.28 13.04 11.28
N GLU A 507 -10.00 12.32 12.37
CA GLU A 507 -10.90 12.21 13.52
C GLU A 507 -11.23 13.58 14.12
N ALA A 508 -10.22 14.45 14.31
CA ALA A 508 -10.44 15.79 14.83
C ALA A 508 -11.34 16.63 13.92
N ALA A 509 -11.18 16.54 12.60
CA ALA A 509 -11.98 17.31 11.64
C ALA A 509 -13.45 16.89 11.67
N GLU A 510 -13.72 15.59 11.61
CA GLU A 510 -15.09 15.03 11.63
C GLU A 510 -15.83 15.40 12.92
N LEU A 511 -15.17 15.23 14.08
CA LEU A 511 -15.77 15.57 15.36
C LEU A 511 -15.99 17.07 15.56
N VAL A 512 -15.14 17.93 14.98
CA VAL A 512 -15.35 19.39 14.97
C VAL A 512 -16.60 19.75 14.17
N ILE A 513 -16.78 19.13 13.01
CA ILE A 513 -17.95 19.36 12.15
C ILE A 513 -19.22 18.86 12.86
N GLN A 514 -19.17 17.66 13.44
CA GLN A 514 -20.27 17.10 14.22
C GLN A 514 -20.63 18.00 15.42
N ALA A 515 -19.64 18.47 16.19
CA ALA A 515 -19.89 19.38 17.31
C ALA A 515 -20.55 20.69 16.84
N GLY A 516 -20.15 21.21 15.67
CA GLY A 516 -20.84 22.31 15.01
C GLY A 516 -22.30 21.97 14.72
N ALA A 517 -22.57 20.83 14.08
CA ALA A 517 -23.92 20.39 13.78
C ALA A 517 -24.81 20.24 15.03
N MET A 518 -24.26 19.72 16.13
CA MET A 518 -24.96 19.50 17.41
C MET A 518 -25.22 20.78 18.22
N GLY A 519 -24.37 21.80 18.08
CA GLY A 519 -24.42 22.97 18.94
C GLY A 519 -25.68 23.81 18.75
N ALA A 520 -26.31 24.18 19.86
CA ALA A 520 -27.49 25.06 19.88
C ALA A 520 -27.15 26.51 19.52
N GLY A 521 -25.86 26.86 19.44
CA GLY A 521 -25.39 28.15 18.94
C GLY A 521 -25.27 29.25 19.99
N GLY A 522 -25.57 28.97 21.26
CA GLY A 522 -25.51 29.95 22.36
C GLY A 522 -24.11 30.21 22.93
N GLY A 523 -23.03 29.89 22.21
CA GLY A 523 -21.66 29.98 22.74
C GLY A 523 -21.22 28.76 23.56
N GLU A 524 -21.79 27.59 23.27
CA GLU A 524 -21.47 26.33 23.92
C GLU A 524 -20.04 25.89 23.61
N ILE A 525 -19.40 25.25 24.59
CA ILE A 525 -18.04 24.69 24.42
C ILE A 525 -18.13 23.17 24.47
N PHE A 526 -17.85 22.53 23.34
CA PHE A 526 -17.67 21.08 23.23
C PHE A 526 -16.24 20.69 23.54
N HIS A 527 -16.05 19.64 24.33
CA HIS A 527 -14.75 18.98 24.52
C HIS A 527 -14.82 17.62 23.83
N LEU A 528 -13.86 17.36 22.96
CA LEU A 528 -13.80 16.07 22.28
C LEU A 528 -13.23 15.02 23.24
N ASP A 529 -13.88 13.86 23.29
CA ASP A 529 -13.33 12.69 23.97
C ASP A 529 -12.17 12.13 23.14
N MET A 530 -10.98 12.07 23.75
CA MET A 530 -9.76 11.58 23.12
C MET A 530 -9.25 10.28 23.77
N GLY A 531 -10.07 9.64 24.61
CA GLY A 531 -9.72 8.47 25.38
C GLY A 531 -8.61 8.73 26.41
N GLU A 532 -7.80 7.71 26.66
CA GLU A 532 -6.74 7.76 27.67
C GLU A 532 -5.51 8.57 27.19
N PRO A 533 -4.85 9.33 28.08
CA PRO A 533 -3.65 10.05 27.72
C PRO A 533 -2.46 9.10 27.53
N VAL A 534 -1.50 9.51 26.71
CA VAL A 534 -0.29 8.73 26.39
C VAL A 534 0.95 9.48 26.84
N LYS A 535 1.89 8.77 27.49
CA LYS A 535 3.21 9.29 27.82
C LYS A 535 4.00 9.60 26.55
N VAL A 536 4.47 10.83 26.42
CA VAL A 536 5.22 11.28 25.23
C VAL A 536 6.54 10.51 25.08
N ALA A 537 7.19 10.17 26.19
CA ALA A 537 8.41 9.36 26.19
C ALA A 537 8.17 7.92 25.68
N ASP A 538 7.03 7.33 26.02
CA ASP A 538 6.67 5.98 25.56
C ASP A 538 6.39 5.98 24.06
N LEU A 539 5.69 7.01 23.56
CA LEU A 539 5.47 7.21 22.13
C LEU A 539 6.80 7.36 21.37
N ALA A 540 7.74 8.15 21.89
CA ALA A 540 9.06 8.31 21.28
C ALA A 540 9.86 7.01 21.28
N ARG A 541 9.85 6.23 22.39
CA ARG A 541 10.50 4.91 22.43
C ARG A 541 9.95 3.98 21.37
N LYS A 542 8.62 3.90 21.23
CA LYS A 542 7.98 3.11 20.17
C LYS A 542 8.43 3.54 18.78
N LEU A 543 8.48 4.85 18.50
CA LEU A 543 8.96 5.37 17.21
C LEU A 543 10.44 5.07 16.94
N ILE A 544 11.28 4.90 17.97
CA ILE A 544 12.70 4.52 17.81
C ILE A 544 12.83 3.03 17.47
N HIS A 545 11.97 2.18 18.03
CA HIS A 545 12.00 0.72 17.82
C HIS A 545 11.49 0.31 16.43
N LEU A 546 10.62 1.11 15.83
CA LEU A 546 9.92 0.85 14.57
C LEU A 546 10.61 1.57 13.40
#